data_AF-K1XSP6-F1
#
_entry.id   AF-K1XSP6-F1
#
_cell.length_a   1.000
_cell.length_b   1.000
_cell.length_c   1.000
_cell.angle_alpha   90.00
_cell.angle_beta   90.00
_cell.angle_gamma   90.00
#
_symmetry.space_group_name_H-M   'P 1'
#
loop_
_entity.id
_entity.type
_entity.pdbx_description
1 polymer ?
#
loop_
_entity_poly.entity_id
_entity_poly.type
_entity_poly.pdbx_seq_one_letter_code
_entity_poly.pdbx_strand_id
1 'polypeptide(L)' 'MADKETSNKKPKRRACAQSKKSIKRKTWYYREGEYFANKRVFKEWKVKKLEEKKKAEAAEAPKA' A
#
# COMPACT_ATOMS: atom_id res chain seq x y z
N MET A 1 -25.48 13.55 -33.16
CA MET A 1 -25.88 13.37 -31.75
C MET A 1 -24.62 13.05 -30.97
N ALA A 2 -24.35 13.86 -29.95
CA ALA A 2 -23.15 13.79 -29.14
C ALA A 2 -23.21 12.58 -28.20
N ASP A 3 -22.15 11.78 -28.15
CA ASP A 3 -21.68 11.21 -26.88
C ASP A 3 -20.20 10.81 -27.03
N LYS A 4 -19.34 11.82 -27.09
CA LYS A 4 -17.92 11.63 -26.77
C LYS A 4 -17.82 11.87 -25.28
N GLU A 5 -18.42 11.00 -24.46
CA GLU A 5 -18.12 10.94 -23.04
C GLU A 5 -16.67 10.45 -22.89
N THR A 6 -15.71 11.32 -23.18
CA THR A 6 -14.36 11.20 -22.66
C THR A 6 -14.52 11.38 -21.16
N SER A 7 -14.83 10.27 -20.48
CA SER A 7 -14.82 10.15 -19.04
C SER A 7 -13.48 10.69 -18.56
N ASN A 8 -13.49 11.95 -18.12
CA ASN A 8 -12.36 12.65 -17.53
C ASN A 8 -12.16 12.09 -16.12
N LYS A 9 -12.01 10.76 -16.03
CA LYS A 9 -11.60 10.05 -14.82
C LYS A 9 -10.15 10.43 -14.61
N LYS A 10 -9.95 11.52 -13.88
CA LYS A 10 -8.66 11.92 -13.32
C LYS A 10 -7.97 10.64 -12.84
N PRO A 11 -6.72 10.38 -13.25
CA PRO A 11 -6.06 9.12 -12.93
C PRO A 11 -6.12 8.91 -11.42
N LYS A 12 -6.83 7.84 -11.02
CA LYS A 12 -7.15 7.57 -9.62
C LYS A 12 -5.82 7.56 -8.84
N ARG A 13 -5.65 8.52 -7.92
CA ARG A 13 -4.45 8.58 -7.10
C ARG A 13 -4.43 7.31 -6.25
N ARG A 14 -3.37 6.52 -6.36
CA ARG A 14 -3.22 5.31 -5.53
C ARG A 14 -2.86 5.74 -4.11
N ALA A 15 -3.49 5.10 -3.12
CA ALA A 15 -3.18 5.32 -1.71
C ALA A 15 -1.90 4.57 -1.32
N CYS A 16 -1.16 5.12 -0.37
CA CYS A 16 -0.04 4.46 0.28
C CYS A 16 -0.54 3.30 1.14
N ALA A 17 0.05 2.12 0.99
CA ALA A 17 -0.30 0.94 1.80
C ALA A 17 -0.19 1.20 3.31
N GLN A 18 0.87 1.89 3.74
CA GLN A 18 1.10 2.16 5.16
C GLN A 18 0.17 3.25 5.74
N SER A 19 0.09 4.41 5.07
CA SER A 19 -0.57 5.60 5.65
C SER A 19 -1.96 5.89 5.09
N LYS A 20 -2.44 5.11 4.10
CA LYS A 20 -3.68 5.36 3.32
C LYS A 20 -3.75 6.75 2.64
N LYS A 21 -2.68 7.54 2.72
CA LYS A 21 -2.55 8.85 2.08
C LYS A 21 -2.39 8.69 0.58
N SER A 22 -3.06 9.54 -0.19
CA SER A 22 -2.94 9.58 -1.65
C SER A 22 -1.50 9.92 -2.08
N ILE A 23 -0.86 9.03 -2.85
CA ILE A 23 0.50 9.25 -3.36
C ILE A 23 0.43 9.95 -4.73
N LYS A 24 1.21 11.02 -4.90
CA LYS A 24 1.41 11.66 -6.21
C LYS A 24 2.22 10.70 -7.09
N ARG A 25 1.85 10.53 -8.36
CA ARG A 25 2.52 9.61 -9.31
C ARG A 25 4.06 9.68 -9.31
N LYS A 26 4.62 10.87 -9.10
CA LYS A 26 6.07 11.13 -9.10
C LYS A 26 6.82 10.45 -7.96
N THR A 27 6.14 10.07 -6.88
CA THR A 27 6.73 9.42 -5.69
C THR A 27 6.28 7.97 -5.55
N TRP A 28 5.98 7.29 -6.67
CA TRP A 28 5.62 5.87 -6.64
C TRP A 28 6.83 5.02 -6.26
N TYR A 29 6.78 4.43 -5.08
CA TYR A 29 7.67 3.34 -4.71
C TYR A 29 6.85 2.04 -4.70
N TYR A 30 6.96 1.23 -5.74
CA TYR A 30 6.20 -0.01 -5.89
C TYR A 30 7.04 -1.21 -5.47
N ARG A 31 6.55 -1.99 -4.49
CA ARG A 31 7.19 -3.22 -4.00
C ARG A 31 6.13 -4.18 -3.48
N GLU A 32 6.35 -5.48 -3.64
CA GLU A 32 5.47 -6.54 -3.10
C GLU A 32 3.98 -6.37 -3.43
N GLY A 33 3.66 -5.89 -4.64
CA GLY A 33 2.26 -5.68 -5.06
C GLY A 33 1.64 -4.35 -4.60
N GLU A 34 2.32 -3.60 -3.74
CA GLU A 34 1.77 -2.40 -3.09
C GLU A 34 2.52 -1.11 -3.44
N TYR A 35 1.82 0.02 -3.30
CA TYR A 35 2.37 1.36 -3.55
C TYR A 35 2.70 2.05 -2.23
N PHE A 36 3.93 2.55 -2.14
CA PHE A 36 4.46 3.30 -1.01
C PHE A 36 4.86 4.71 -1.44
N ALA A 37 4.83 5.64 -0.50
CA ALA A 37 5.21 7.03 -0.77
C ALA A 37 6.71 7.20 -1.02
N ASN A 38 7.55 6.34 -0.43
CA ASN A 38 9.00 6.29 -0.63
C ASN A 38 9.57 4.97 -0.08
N LYS A 39 10.90 4.78 -0.23
CA LYS A 39 11.63 3.60 0.27
C LYS A 39 11.62 3.48 1.81
N ARG A 40 11.58 4.58 2.58
CA ARG A 40 11.53 4.54 4.06
C ARG A 40 10.21 3.94 4.54
N VAL A 41 9.09 4.39 3.97
CA VAL A 41 7.73 3.87 4.22
C VAL A 41 7.66 2.37 3.94
N PHE A 42 8.27 1.88 2.85
CA PHE A 42 8.34 0.44 2.58
C PHE A 42 9.14 -0.32 3.66
N LYS A 43 10.28 0.22 4.12
CA LYS A 43 11.05 -0.42 5.20
C LYS A 43 10.23 -0.51 6.49
N GLU A 44 9.58 0.58 6.89
CA GLU A 44 8.73 0.60 8.08
C GLU A 44 7.56 -0.37 7.97
N TRP A 45 6.89 -0.40 6.81
CA TRP A 45 5.83 -1.38 6.55
C TRP A 45 6.36 -2.82 6.60
N LYS A 46 7.54 -3.09 6.03
CA LYS A 46 8.16 -4.41 6.07
C LYS A 46 8.50 -4.85 7.49
N VAL A 47 9.03 -3.94 8.32
CA VAL A 47 9.27 -4.21 9.74
C VAL A 47 7.97 -4.51 10.45
N LYS A 48 6.94 -3.66 10.30
CA LYS A 48 5.61 -3.90 10.88
C LYS A 48 5.02 -5.25 10.46
N LYS A 49 5.13 -5.60 9.18
CA LYS A 49 4.64 -6.88 8.66
C LYS A 49 5.41 -8.07 9.23
N LEU A 50 6.72 -7.93 9.46
CA LEU A 50 7.53 -8.95 10.14
C LEU A 50 7.16 -9.06 11.62
N GLU A 51 6.90 -7.95 12.31
CA GLU A 51 6.42 -7.96 13.69
C GLU A 51 5.02 -8.57 13.80
N GLU A 52 4.10 -8.23 12.90
CA GLU A 52 2.77 -8.85 12.82
C GLU A 52 2.87 -10.34 12.49
N LYS A 53 3.77 -10.75 11.60
CA LYS A 53 4.02 -12.16 11.33
C LYS A 53 4.57 -12.89 12.56
N LYS A 54 5.54 -12.31 13.27
CA LYS A 54 6.05 -12.88 14.53
C LYS A 54 4.96 -12.95 15.60
N LYS A 55 4.10 -11.93 15.68
CA LYS A 55 2.98 -11.91 16.62
C LYS A 55 1.90 -12.93 16.24
N ALA A 56 1.63 -13.11 14.95
CA ALA A 56 0.73 -14.15 14.45
C ALA A 56 1.31 -15.55 14.73
N GLU A 57 2.60 -15.77 14.48
CA GLU A 57 3.30 -17.02 14.75
C GLU A 57 3.38 -17.32 16.27
N ALA A 58 3.55 -16.30 17.11
CA ALA A 58 3.49 -16.44 18.57
C ALA A 58 2.06 -16.59 19.11
N ALA A 59 1.04 -16.11 18.39
CA ALA A 59 -0.37 -16.34 18.73
C ALA A 59 -0.87 -17.71 18.25
N GLU A 60 -0.20 -18.32 17.27
CA GLU A 60 -0.37 -19.71 16.85
C GLU A 60 0.55 -20.70 17.59
N ALA A 61 1.46 -20.21 18.46
CA ALA A 61 2.17 -21.08 19.39
C ALA A 61 1.14 -21.66 20.39
N PRO A 62 0.97 -22.99 20.41
CA PRO A 62 -0.29 -23.64 20.74
C PRO A 62 -0.68 -23.44 22.20
N LYS A 63 -1.99 -23.26 22.39
CA LYS A 63 -2.69 -23.89 23.52
C LYS A 63 -2.30 -25.37 23.53
N ALA A 64 -1.35 -25.73 24.40
CA ALA A 64 -1.14 -27.08 24.88
C ALA A 64 -1.72 -27.17 26.29
#